data_AF-A0A929DWX7-F1
#
_entry.id   AF-A0A929DWX7-F1
#
_cell.length_a   1.000
_cell.length_b   1.000
_cell.length_c   1.000
_cell.angle_alpha   90.00
_cell.angle_beta   90.00
_cell.angle_gamma   90.00
#
_symmetry.space_group_name_H-M   'P 1'
#
loop_
_entity.id
_entity.type
_entity.pdbx_description
1 polymer ?
#
loop_
_entity_poly.entity_id
_entity_poly.type
_entity_poly.pdbx_seq_one_letter_code
_entity_poly.pdbx_strand_id
1 'polypeptide(L)' 'MKVSYSKNQSRRDFIKKSSVGMGGIILAPTILPSCVKWRGANDRMQIAHIGVGSRGTGELKNYFLPLEESRSVAT' A
#
# COMPACT_ATOMS: atom_id res chain seq x y z
N MET A 1 -26.16 -20.51 34.72
CA MET A 1 -25.80 -19.63 33.59
C MET A 1 -25.41 -18.27 34.17
N LYS A 2 -24.12 -17.92 34.23
CA LYS A 2 -23.67 -16.62 34.78
C LYS A 2 -23.72 -15.58 33.65
N VAL A 3 -24.56 -14.57 33.79
CA VAL A 3 -24.61 -13.41 32.88
C VAL A 3 -23.56 -12.39 33.35
N SER A 4 -22.58 -12.10 32.50
CA SER A 4 -21.53 -11.12 32.79
C SER A 4 -21.99 -9.71 32.42
N TYR A 5 -21.98 -8.79 33.38
CA TYR A 5 -22.35 -7.38 33.17
C TYR A 5 -21.29 -6.62 32.37
N SER A 6 -21.75 -5.82 31.39
CA SER A 6 -20.91 -4.94 30.59
C SER A 6 -20.28 -3.84 31.45
N LYS A 7 -18.95 -3.75 31.39
CA LYS A 7 -18.13 -2.79 32.16
C LYS A 7 -18.40 -1.38 31.64
N ASN A 8 -18.89 -0.50 32.51
CA ASN A 8 -19.16 0.91 32.25
C ASN A 8 -17.89 1.60 31.69
N GLN A 9 -17.81 1.81 30.37
CA GLN A 9 -16.63 2.37 29.70
C GLN A 9 -16.51 3.84 30.12
N SER A 10 -15.56 4.17 31.00
CA SER A 10 -15.33 5.54 31.40
C SER A 10 -14.71 6.34 30.25
N ARG A 11 -15.02 7.64 30.14
CA ARG A 11 -14.35 8.56 29.18
C ARG A 11 -12.82 8.47 29.24
N ARG A 12 -12.28 8.17 30.44
CA ARG A 12 -10.85 7.94 30.68
C ARG A 12 -10.32 6.67 29.98
N ASP A 13 -11.12 5.61 29.89
CA ASP A 13 -10.73 4.38 29.21
C ASP A 13 -10.72 4.57 27.69
N PHE A 14 -11.63 5.41 27.16
CA PHE A 14 -11.61 5.82 25.76
C PHE A 14 -10.34 6.61 25.43
N ILE A 15 -10.01 7.64 26.23
CA ILE A 15 -8.80 8.46 26.01
C ILE A 15 -7.54 7.59 26.06
N LYS A 16 -7.42 6.68 27.03
CA LYS A 16 -6.29 5.75 27.15
C LYS A 16 -6.16 4.80 25.95
N LYS A 17 -7.27 4.29 25.43
CA LYS A 17 -7.27 3.44 24.24
C LYS A 17 -6.91 4.23 22.98
N SER A 18 -7.47 5.43 22.82
CA SER A 18 -7.18 6.31 21.69
C SER A 18 -5.73 6.79 21.67
N SER A 19 -5.13 7.08 22.83
CA SER A 19 -3.72 7.48 22.92
C SER A 19 -2.76 6.35 22.54
N VAL A 20 -3.07 5.11 22.93
CA VAL A 20 -2.29 3.92 22.52
C VAL A 20 -2.46 3.66 21.01
N GLY A 21 -3.66 3.80 20.47
CA GLY A 21 -3.92 3.68 19.03
C GLY A 21 -3.18 4.73 18.19
N MET A 22 -3.21 6.00 18.61
CA MET A 22 -2.47 7.08 17.95
C MET A 22 -0.96 6.88 18.04
N GLY A 23 -0.44 6.45 19.20
CA GLY A 23 0.98 6.11 19.35
C GLY A 23 1.43 4.99 18.39
N GLY A 24 0.59 3.98 18.20
CA GLY A 24 0.82 2.92 17.22
C GLY A 24 0.89 3.42 15.78
N ILE A 25 0.03 4.37 15.39
CA ILE A 25 0.04 4.95 14.03
C ILE A 25 1.29 5.79 13.79
N ILE A 26 1.74 6.56 14.79
CA ILE A 26 2.94 7.40 14.68
C ILE A 26 4.22 6.55 14.61
N LEU A 27 4.25 5.42 15.33
CA LEU A 27 5.40 4.50 15.33
C LEU A 27 5.32 3.41 14.25
N ALA A 28 4.18 3.22 13.60
CA ALA A 28 4.04 2.27 12.49
C ALA A 28 5.05 2.52 11.35
N PRO A 29 5.26 3.76 10.85
CA PRO A 29 6.24 4.01 9.79
C PRO A 29 7.70 3.85 10.23
N THR A 30 8.00 3.93 11.52
CA THR A 30 9.38 3.71 12.03
C THR A 30 9.68 2.23 12.27
N ILE A 31 8.69 1.43 12.65
CA ILE A 31 8.85 -0.01 12.93
C ILE A 31 8.70 -0.86 11.65
N LEU A 32 7.96 -0.38 10.65
CA LEU A 32 7.80 -1.04 9.36
C LEU A 32 8.53 -0.26 8.25
N PRO A 33 9.88 -0.24 8.24
CA PRO A 33 10.67 0.44 7.22
C PRO A 33 10.41 -0.14 5.81
N SER A 34 9.90 -1.37 5.73
CA SER A 34 9.45 -2.01 4.49
C SER A 34 8.27 -1.29 3.83
N CYS A 35 7.42 -0.61 4.61
CA CYS A 35 6.28 0.12 4.06
C CYS A 35 6.69 1.54 3.64
N VAL A 36 7.62 2.21 4.32
CA VAL A 36 8.10 3.59 3.98
C VAL A 36 8.82 3.73 2.64
N LYS A 37 9.08 2.63 1.93
CA LYS A 37 9.38 2.66 0.50
C LYS A 37 8.18 3.07 -0.40
N TRP A 38 7.05 3.51 0.18
CA TRP A 38 6.02 4.25 -0.58
C TRP A 38 6.55 5.57 -1.16
N ARG A 39 7.64 6.10 -0.61
CA ARG A 39 8.33 7.32 -1.09
C ARG A 39 9.32 7.00 -2.21
N GLY A 40 8.83 6.36 -3.26
CA GLY A 40 9.54 6.20 -4.53
C GLY A 40 9.72 4.75 -4.93
N ALA A 41 8.87 4.30 -5.85
CA ALA A 41 9.28 3.37 -6.90
C ALA A 41 10.30 4.10 -7.80
N ASN A 42 11.46 4.46 -7.24
CA ASN A 42 12.54 5.17 -7.93
C ASN A 42 13.37 4.22 -8.82
N ASP A 43 13.18 2.92 -8.66
CA ASP A 43 13.83 1.92 -9.50
C ASP A 43 13.04 1.75 -10.80
N ARG A 44 13.74 1.88 -11.94
CA ARG A 44 13.16 1.65 -13.26
C ARG A 44 12.83 0.15 -13.41
N MET A 45 11.56 -0.19 -13.57
CA MET A 45 11.15 -1.56 -13.92
C MET A 45 11.32 -1.81 -15.42
N GLN A 46 12.02 -2.88 -15.79
CA GLN A 46 12.10 -3.37 -17.16
C GLN A 46 11.14 -4.53 -17.34
N ILE A 47 10.22 -4.43 -18.29
CA ILE A 47 9.22 -5.46 -18.56
C ILE A 47 9.34 -5.88 -20.03
N ALA A 48 9.62 -7.17 -20.26
CA ALA A 48 9.64 -7.76 -21.60
C ALA A 48 8.36 -8.56 -21.83
N HIS A 49 7.60 -8.20 -22.86
CA HIS A 49 6.42 -8.93 -23.28
C HIS A 49 6.78 -9.75 -24.52
N ILE A 50 6.82 -11.08 -24.39
CA ILE A 50 7.16 -12.00 -25.48
C ILE A 50 5.90 -12.77 -25.89
N GLY A 51 5.59 -12.80 -27.18
CA GLY A 51 4.45 -13.57 -27.70
C GLY A 51 3.08 -12.96 -27.38
N VAL A 52 3.00 -11.65 -27.14
CA VAL A 52 1.71 -10.96 -27.00
C VAL A 52 1.07 -10.78 -28.38
N GLY A 53 -0.03 -11.49 -28.62
CA GLY A 53 -0.88 -11.26 -29.79
C GLY A 53 -1.58 -9.89 -29.74
N SER A 54 -2.53 -9.66 -30.64
CA SER A 54 -3.20 -8.36 -30.82
C SER A 54 -3.69 -7.70 -29.53
N ARG A 55 -4.22 -8.48 -28.58
CA ARG A 55 -4.71 -7.97 -27.29
C ARG A 55 -3.59 -7.53 -26.35
N GLY A 56 -2.52 -8.32 -26.20
CA GLY A 56 -1.42 -7.95 -25.30
C GLY A 56 -0.62 -6.74 -25.83
N THR A 57 -0.54 -6.57 -27.15
CA THR A 57 0.01 -5.35 -27.76
C THR A 57 -0.86 -4.12 -27.48
N GLY A 58 -2.20 -4.27 -27.49
CA GLY A 58 -3.12 -3.19 -27.16
C GLY A 58 -3.00 -2.73 -25.71
N GLU A 59 -2.98 -3.68 -24.77
CA GLU A 59 -2.82 -3.39 -23.35
C GLU A 59 -1.47 -2.73 -23.05
N LEU A 60 -0.39 -3.19 -23.71
CA LEU A 60 0.94 -2.59 -23.57
C LEU A 60 0.96 -1.12 -23.98
N LYS A 61 0.35 -0.82 -25.13
CA LYS A 61 0.28 0.55 -25.66
C LYS A 61 -0.60 1.47 -24.83
N ASN A 62 -1.69 0.95 -24.27
CA ASN A 62 -2.67 1.78 -23.57
C ASN A 62 -2.36 1.99 -22.09
N TYR A 63 -1.70 1.03 -21.43
CA TYR A 63 -1.46 1.10 -19.98
C TYR A 63 -0.01 1.41 -19.62
N PHE A 64 0.96 0.89 -20.39
CA PHE A 64 2.37 0.96 -19.98
C PHE A 64 3.18 2.04 -20.70
N LEU A 65 2.91 2.29 -21.98
CA LEU A 65 3.62 3.33 -22.77
C LEU A 65 3.22 4.79 -22.51
N PRO A 66 2.01 5.13 -22.00
CA PRO A 66 1.67 6.52 -21.70
C PRO A 66 2.34 7.08 -20.44
N LEU A 67 3.04 6.24 -19.67
CA LEU A 67 3.78 6.66 -18.48
C LEU A 67 5.04 7.42 -18.90
N GLU A 68 5.27 8.59 -18.28
CA GLU A 68 6.34 9.54 -18.64
C GLU A 68 7.76 8.93 -18.60
N GLU A 69 7.98 7.95 -17.72
CA GLU A 69 9.26 7.24 -17.58
C GLU A 69 9.34 5.90 -18.35
N SER A 70 8.34 5.58 -19.17
CA SER A 70 8.32 4.35 -19.95
C SER A 70 9.03 4.51 -21.30
N ARG A 71 9.78 3.48 -21.72
CA ARG A 71 10.47 3.46 -23.01
C ARG A 71 10.38 2.06 -23.62
N SER A 72 9.96 1.97 -24.88
CA SER A 72 10.03 0.72 -25.64
C SER A 72 11.45 0.55 -26.20
N VAL A 73 12.13 -0.52 -25.84
CA VAL A 73 13.52 -0.81 -26.26
C VAL A 73 13.63 -1.91 -27.32
N ALA A 74 12.52 -2.57 -27.63
CA ALA A 74 12.41 -3.58 -28.68
C ALA A 74 11.08 -3.37 -29.43
N THR A 75 11.13 -3.46 -30.76
CA THR A 75 9.96 -3.39 -31.66
C THR A 75 9.81 -4.72 -32.37
#